data_AF-A0A2E0VW10-F1
#
_entry.id   AF-A0A2E0VW10-F1
#
_cell.length_a   1.000
_cell.length_b   1.000
_cell.length_c   1.000
_cell.angle_alpha   90.00
_cell.angle_beta   90.00
_cell.angle_gamma   90.00
#
_symmetry.space_group_name_H-M   'P 1'
#
loop_
_entity.id
_entity.type
_entity.pdbx_description
1 polymer ?
#
loop_
_entity_poly.entity_id
_entity_poly.type
_entity_poly.pdbx_seq_one_letter_code
_entity_poly.pdbx_strand_id
1 'polypeptide(L)'
;MKLPLLLLLLGATQLLSAQIQFTEVSFPWNAAGSWFGSVAFADIDNDGDQDLLITGLNRSNQPMIKLYTNDQGEFSEVSGTTFEGVAYSSVAFTDVDNDGDQDLFITGLNDANQWIAKLYSNQAGVFSEVSGTPFEGVKPGSFAFADVDNDGDQDLLITGLNDMDQPFAKLYSNLAGTFSEMSGTPFNGVNPGAFAFADVDNDGDQDLLITGQNDANQRIAKLYSNQAGVFSE
;
A
#
# COMPACT_ATOMS: atom_id res chain seq x y z
N MET A 1 28.52 5.98 -75.67
CA MET A 1 27.62 6.80 -74.84
C MET A 1 27.54 6.12 -73.47
N LYS A 2 28.14 6.70 -72.44
CA LYS A 2 28.25 6.11 -71.10
C LYS A 2 26.93 6.32 -70.34
N LEU A 3 26.38 5.26 -69.73
CA LEU A 3 25.38 5.38 -68.68
C LEU A 3 25.85 4.53 -67.47
N PRO A 4 25.80 5.05 -66.23
CA PRO A 4 26.46 4.42 -65.10
C PRO A 4 25.55 3.44 -64.34
N LEU A 5 26.25 2.54 -63.65
CA LEU A 5 25.81 1.57 -62.67
C LEU A 5 25.03 2.23 -61.52
N LEU A 6 23.84 1.72 -61.19
CA LEU A 6 23.21 1.97 -59.88
C LEU A 6 22.79 0.63 -59.27
N LEU A 7 23.65 0.12 -58.40
CA LEU A 7 23.42 -1.06 -57.57
C LEU A 7 22.62 -0.58 -56.35
N LEU A 8 21.32 -0.86 -56.31
CA LEU A 8 20.49 -0.58 -55.15
C LEU A 8 20.61 -1.75 -54.17
N LEU A 9 21.50 -1.62 -53.18
CA LEU A 9 21.62 -2.56 -52.07
C LEU A 9 20.51 -2.22 -51.05
N LEU A 10 19.36 -2.90 -51.10
CA LEU A 10 18.40 -2.86 -50.00
C LEU A 10 18.92 -3.74 -48.86
N GLY A 11 19.65 -3.14 -47.93
CA GLY A 11 19.88 -3.71 -46.61
C GLY A 11 18.60 -3.59 -45.79
N ALA A 12 17.81 -4.67 -45.71
CA ALA A 12 16.73 -4.78 -44.74
C ALA A 12 17.35 -5.10 -43.37
N THR A 13 17.52 -4.08 -42.52
CA THR A 13 17.76 -4.29 -41.10
C THR A 13 16.44 -4.74 -40.47
N GLN A 14 16.33 -6.03 -40.13
CA GLN A 14 15.28 -6.47 -39.21
C GLN A 14 15.61 -5.96 -37.81
N LEU A 15 14.85 -4.98 -37.35
CA LEU A 15 14.76 -4.69 -35.92
C LEU A 15 14.00 -5.85 -35.27
N LEU A 16 14.70 -6.71 -34.52
CA LEU A 16 14.02 -7.59 -33.58
C LEU A 16 13.51 -6.71 -32.43
N SER A 17 12.20 -6.50 -32.35
CA SER A 17 11.58 -6.09 -31.08
C SER A 17 11.48 -7.33 -30.20
N ALA A 18 12.06 -7.31 -29.01
CA ALA A 18 11.72 -8.29 -27.99
C ALA A 18 10.25 -8.10 -27.62
N GLN A 19 9.40 -9.04 -28.02
CA GLN A 19 8.01 -9.05 -27.60
C GLN A 19 7.97 -9.69 -26.21
N ILE A 20 7.61 -8.90 -25.20
CA ILE A 20 7.32 -9.43 -23.87
C ILE A 20 6.08 -10.31 -24.01
N GLN A 21 6.25 -11.62 -23.85
CA GLN A 21 5.14 -12.57 -23.81
C GLN A 21 4.72 -12.71 -22.36
N PHE A 22 3.50 -12.28 -22.05
CA PHE A 22 2.86 -12.60 -20.78
C PHE A 22 2.20 -13.97 -20.93
N THR A 23 2.65 -14.93 -20.14
CA THR A 23 2.00 -16.23 -20.04
C THR A 23 1.34 -16.29 -18.68
N GLU A 24 0.04 -16.55 -18.66
CA GLU A 24 -0.63 -16.91 -17.42
C GLU A 24 0.01 -18.19 -16.88
N VAL A 25 0.65 -18.09 -15.71
CA VAL A 25 1.15 -19.27 -15.01
C VAL A 25 -0.01 -19.81 -14.21
N SER A 26 -0.51 -20.98 -14.60
CA SER A 26 -1.44 -21.74 -13.77
C SER A 26 -0.66 -22.22 -12.54
N PHE A 27 -0.83 -21.52 -11.44
CA PHE A 27 -0.24 -21.88 -10.17
C PHE A 27 -0.73 -23.26 -9.71
N PRO A 28 0.15 -24.14 -9.19
CA PRO A 28 -0.24 -25.48 -8.73
C PRO A 28 -1.11 -25.46 -7.45
N TRP A 29 -1.32 -24.29 -6.87
CA TRP A 29 -2.05 -24.09 -5.63
C TRP A 29 -3.31 -23.25 -5.88
N ASN A 30 -4.44 -23.69 -5.34
CA ASN A 30 -5.72 -22.99 -5.44
C ASN A 30 -5.74 -21.82 -4.45
N ALA A 31 -5.03 -20.73 -4.77
CA ALA A 31 -5.13 -19.49 -4.02
C ALA A 31 -6.62 -19.08 -3.92
N ALA A 32 -7.04 -18.66 -2.72
CA ALA A 32 -8.43 -18.33 -2.48
C ALA A 32 -8.82 -17.09 -3.30
N GLY A 33 -9.56 -17.29 -4.39
CA GLY A 33 -10.14 -16.17 -5.14
C GLY A 33 -11.00 -15.30 -4.21
N SER A 34 -10.72 -13.99 -4.21
CA SER A 34 -11.38 -12.99 -3.38
C SER A 34 -11.93 -11.84 -4.23
N TRP A 35 -12.84 -11.07 -3.65
CA TRP A 35 -13.32 -9.81 -4.22
C TRP A 35 -13.49 -8.77 -3.11
N PHE A 36 -13.41 -7.49 -3.45
CA PHE A 36 -13.31 -6.39 -2.48
C PHE A 36 -12.15 -6.60 -1.48
N GLY A 37 -10.99 -7.02 -1.96
CA GLY A 37 -9.80 -7.24 -1.16
C GLY A 37 -8.61 -6.48 -1.70
N SER A 38 -7.45 -6.73 -1.11
CA SER A 38 -6.15 -6.25 -1.55
C SER A 38 -5.16 -7.41 -1.59
N VAL A 39 -4.05 -7.20 -2.29
CA VAL A 39 -2.91 -8.11 -2.34
C VAL A 39 -1.63 -7.32 -2.09
N ALA A 40 -0.68 -7.91 -1.36
CA ALA A 40 0.64 -7.34 -1.17
C ALA A 40 1.70 -8.43 -1.17
N PHE A 41 2.89 -8.08 -1.65
CA PHE A 41 4.09 -8.90 -1.58
C PHE A 41 5.07 -8.28 -0.59
N ALA A 42 5.75 -9.12 0.19
CA ALA A 42 6.88 -8.77 1.05
C ALA A 42 7.68 -10.03 1.35
N ASP A 43 8.97 -9.89 1.64
CA ASP A 43 9.77 -10.97 2.22
C ASP A 43 9.53 -10.95 3.74
N ILE A 44 8.66 -11.83 4.23
CA ILE A 44 8.19 -11.79 5.62
C ILE A 44 9.03 -12.66 6.56
N ASP A 45 9.82 -13.59 6.04
CA ASP A 45 10.70 -14.46 6.82
C ASP A 45 12.20 -14.28 6.50
N ASN A 46 12.54 -13.26 5.72
CA ASN A 46 13.89 -12.81 5.41
C ASN A 46 14.73 -13.86 4.65
N ASP A 47 14.09 -14.65 3.80
CA ASP A 47 14.74 -15.67 2.98
C ASP A 47 15.13 -15.19 1.56
N GLY A 48 14.69 -13.97 1.20
CA GLY A 48 14.96 -13.31 -0.08
C GLY A 48 13.89 -13.55 -1.16
N ASP A 49 12.90 -14.39 -0.90
CA ASP A 49 11.75 -14.61 -1.77
C ASP A 49 10.56 -13.73 -1.33
N GLN A 50 9.68 -13.37 -2.29
CA GLN A 50 8.51 -12.53 -1.98
C GLN A 50 7.29 -13.37 -1.64
N ASP A 51 6.80 -13.23 -0.42
CA ASP A 51 5.61 -13.86 0.11
C ASP A 51 4.35 -13.08 -0.23
N LEU A 52 3.18 -13.70 -0.09
CA LEU A 52 1.92 -13.14 -0.56
C LEU A 52 0.87 -13.04 0.55
N LEU A 53 0.30 -11.86 0.72
CA LEU A 53 -0.92 -11.64 1.47
C LEU A 53 -2.10 -11.39 0.53
N ILE A 54 -3.24 -12.05 0.78
CA ILE A 54 -4.51 -11.82 0.10
C ILE A 54 -5.59 -11.56 1.14
N THR A 55 -6.37 -10.50 0.96
CA THR A 55 -7.56 -10.21 1.74
C THR A 55 -8.83 -10.20 0.89
N GLY A 56 -10.00 -9.97 1.51
CA GLY A 56 -11.26 -9.72 0.81
C GLY A 56 -12.39 -10.63 1.28
N LEU A 57 -13.44 -10.73 0.47
CA LEU A 57 -14.53 -11.67 0.71
C LEU A 57 -14.23 -13.01 0.03
N ASN A 58 -14.41 -14.10 0.76
CA ASN A 58 -14.36 -15.45 0.22
C ASN A 58 -15.65 -15.79 -0.59
N ARG A 59 -15.73 -16.99 -1.15
CA ARG A 59 -16.89 -17.46 -1.94
C ARG A 59 -18.21 -17.50 -1.16
N SER A 60 -18.15 -17.53 0.16
CA SER A 60 -19.31 -17.49 1.07
C SER A 60 -19.62 -16.08 1.55
N ASN A 61 -18.99 -15.05 0.97
CA ASN A 61 -19.09 -13.64 1.38
C ASN A 61 -18.67 -13.38 2.83
N GLN A 62 -17.70 -14.13 3.33
CA GLN A 62 -17.09 -13.86 4.63
C GLN A 62 -15.73 -13.17 4.40
N PRO A 63 -15.45 -12.06 5.11
CA PRO A 63 -14.11 -11.50 5.22
C PRO A 63 -13.05 -12.57 5.47
N MET A 64 -11.91 -12.44 4.80
CA MET A 64 -10.80 -13.36 4.92
C MET A 64 -9.47 -12.64 4.75
N ILE A 65 -8.44 -13.27 5.26
CA ILE A 65 -7.05 -12.91 5.07
C ILE A 65 -6.25 -14.22 4.99
N LYS A 66 -5.36 -14.30 4.01
CA LYS A 66 -4.53 -15.46 3.73
C LYS A 66 -3.11 -14.99 3.50
N LEU A 67 -2.19 -15.56 4.28
CA LEU A 67 -0.76 -15.34 4.16
C LEU A 67 -0.12 -16.60 3.62
N TYR A 68 0.81 -16.43 2.71
CA TYR A 68 1.45 -17.51 2.00
C TYR A 68 2.95 -17.24 1.91
N THR A 69 3.78 -18.14 2.44
CA THR A 69 5.22 -18.07 2.19
C THR A 69 5.55 -18.59 0.80
N ASN A 70 6.68 -18.18 0.23
CA ASN A 70 7.11 -18.52 -1.11
C ASN A 70 8.56 -19.00 -1.12
N ASP A 71 8.78 -20.26 -1.48
CA ASP A 71 10.13 -20.79 -1.70
C ASP A 71 10.37 -20.91 -3.22
N GLN A 72 11.10 -19.96 -3.83
CA GLN A 72 11.46 -19.98 -5.27
C GLN A 72 10.26 -20.16 -6.24
N GLY A 73 9.09 -19.62 -5.89
CA GLY A 73 7.86 -19.69 -6.68
C GLY A 73 6.86 -20.75 -6.19
N GLU A 74 7.23 -21.56 -5.19
CA GLU A 74 6.36 -22.54 -4.56
C GLU A 74 5.71 -21.94 -3.30
N PHE A 75 4.42 -21.60 -3.39
CA PHE A 75 3.71 -20.96 -2.29
C PHE A 75 3.04 -21.96 -1.34
N SER A 76 3.14 -21.70 -0.03
CA SER A 76 2.53 -22.49 1.05
C SER A 76 1.72 -21.61 2.00
N GLU A 77 0.49 -22.03 2.34
CA GLU A 77 -0.35 -21.27 3.30
C GLU A 77 0.20 -21.32 4.71
N VAL A 78 0.43 -20.14 5.29
CA VAL A 78 0.78 -19.99 6.69
C VAL A 78 -0.45 -20.25 7.53
N SER A 79 -0.40 -21.33 8.32
CA SER A 79 -1.48 -21.70 9.23
C SER A 79 -1.30 -21.06 10.61
N GLY A 80 -2.40 -20.77 11.31
CA GLY A 80 -2.36 -20.30 12.70
C GLY A 80 -2.06 -18.82 12.88
N THR A 81 -2.18 -18.02 11.81
CA THR A 81 -2.12 -16.56 11.90
C THR A 81 -3.20 -16.00 12.83
N THR A 82 -2.88 -14.92 13.54
CA THR A 82 -3.81 -14.23 14.45
C THR A 82 -4.65 -13.15 13.76
N PHE A 83 -4.49 -12.99 12.45
CA PHE A 83 -5.17 -11.98 11.68
C PHE A 83 -6.68 -12.09 11.74
N GLU A 84 -7.34 -10.93 11.76
CA GLU A 84 -8.77 -10.81 11.59
C GLU A 84 -9.12 -10.74 10.10
N GLY A 85 -10.13 -11.49 9.66
CA GLY A 85 -10.59 -11.44 8.27
C GLY A 85 -11.15 -10.06 7.93
N VAL A 86 -10.75 -9.51 6.77
CA VAL A 86 -11.19 -8.18 6.33
C VAL A 86 -11.63 -8.17 4.86
N ALA A 87 -12.59 -7.28 4.57
CA ALA A 87 -13.03 -6.93 3.22
C ALA A 87 -13.02 -5.42 3.02
N TYR A 88 -13.22 -4.96 1.78
CA TYR A 88 -13.08 -3.55 1.37
C TYR A 88 -11.78 -2.92 1.88
N SER A 89 -10.72 -3.73 1.84
CA SER A 89 -9.48 -3.51 2.58
C SER A 89 -8.39 -2.88 1.73
N SER A 90 -7.46 -2.21 2.39
CA SER A 90 -6.13 -1.88 1.86
C SER A 90 -5.08 -2.52 2.76
N VAL A 91 -3.95 -2.95 2.20
CA VAL A 91 -2.84 -3.56 2.94
C VAL A 91 -1.51 -3.02 2.44
N ALA A 92 -0.53 -2.92 3.33
CA ALA A 92 0.88 -2.71 2.95
C ALA A 92 1.79 -3.35 3.99
N PHE A 93 2.96 -3.76 3.51
CA PHE A 93 4.07 -4.13 4.36
C PHE A 93 5.07 -2.99 4.46
N THR A 94 5.62 -2.78 5.65
CA THR A 94 6.72 -1.84 5.90
C THR A 94 7.39 -2.23 7.21
N ASP A 95 8.69 -2.03 7.32
CA ASP A 95 9.42 -2.15 8.59
C ASP A 95 9.13 -0.88 9.41
N VAL A 96 8.20 -0.95 10.38
CA VAL A 96 7.79 0.25 11.14
C VAL A 96 8.68 0.52 12.36
N ASP A 97 9.39 -0.49 12.86
CA ASP A 97 10.22 -0.37 14.06
C ASP A 97 11.73 -0.48 13.78
N ASN A 98 12.10 -0.55 12.50
CA ASN A 98 13.47 -0.58 12.00
C ASN A 98 14.26 -1.81 12.51
N ASP A 99 13.58 -2.93 12.73
CA ASP A 99 14.19 -4.20 13.16
C ASP A 99 14.60 -5.12 12.01
N GLY A 100 14.20 -4.79 10.78
CA GLY A 100 14.50 -5.52 9.55
C GLY A 100 13.45 -6.56 9.15
N ASP A 101 12.40 -6.77 9.94
CA ASP A 101 11.25 -7.59 9.58
C ASP A 101 10.13 -6.71 9.00
N GLN A 102 9.44 -7.18 7.95
CA GLN A 102 8.32 -6.43 7.35
C GLN A 102 7.05 -6.56 8.18
N ASP A 103 6.61 -5.47 8.81
CA ASP A 103 5.34 -5.38 9.53
C ASP A 103 4.16 -5.16 8.59
N LEU A 104 2.96 -5.42 9.07
CA LEU A 104 1.74 -5.40 8.26
C LEU A 104 0.72 -4.40 8.79
N PHE A 105 0.38 -3.42 7.96
CA PHE A 105 -0.74 -2.52 8.22
C PHE A 105 -1.95 -2.86 7.34
N ILE A 106 -3.11 -2.98 7.96
CA ILE A 106 -4.36 -3.40 7.32
C ILE A 106 -5.48 -2.44 7.70
N THR A 107 -6.26 -2.03 6.69
CA THR A 107 -7.58 -1.41 6.91
C THR A 107 -8.67 -2.26 6.28
N GLY A 108 -9.91 -2.15 6.76
CA GLY A 108 -11.05 -2.82 6.11
C GLY A 108 -12.24 -3.05 7.05
N LEU A 109 -13.25 -3.76 6.54
CA LEU A 109 -14.44 -4.19 7.26
C LEU A 109 -14.25 -5.63 7.75
N ASN A 110 -14.31 -5.84 9.06
CA ASN A 110 -14.18 -7.17 9.66
C ASN A 110 -15.50 -7.97 9.65
N ASP A 111 -15.44 -9.22 10.12
CA ASP A 111 -16.59 -10.12 10.27
C ASP A 111 -17.70 -9.58 11.20
N ALA A 112 -17.34 -8.68 12.12
CA ALA A 112 -18.27 -8.01 13.03
C ALA A 112 -18.94 -6.76 12.43
N ASN A 113 -18.69 -6.47 11.14
CA ASN A 113 -19.12 -5.24 10.45
C ASN A 113 -18.57 -3.95 11.07
N GLN A 114 -17.35 -4.01 11.60
CA GLN A 114 -16.60 -2.88 12.12
C GLN A 114 -15.50 -2.53 11.13
N TRP A 115 -15.39 -1.24 10.82
CA TRP A 115 -14.25 -0.73 10.08
C TRP A 115 -13.06 -0.66 11.02
N ILE A 116 -11.93 -1.19 10.58
CA ILE A 116 -10.72 -1.31 11.39
C ILE A 116 -9.51 -0.75 10.64
N ALA A 117 -8.52 -0.36 11.42
CA ALA A 117 -7.17 -0.05 11.01
C ALA A 117 -6.24 -0.70 12.05
N LYS A 118 -5.41 -1.65 11.62
CA LYS A 118 -4.60 -2.49 12.51
C LYS A 118 -3.18 -2.61 12.02
N LEU A 119 -2.25 -2.60 12.96
CA LEU A 119 -0.85 -2.89 12.76
C LEU A 119 -0.52 -4.25 13.38
N TYR A 120 0.20 -5.07 12.66
CA TYR A 120 0.74 -6.34 13.13
C TYR A 120 2.25 -6.28 13.02
N SER A 121 2.94 -6.45 14.15
CA SER A 121 4.40 -6.56 14.16
C SER A 121 4.80 -7.96 13.70
N ASN A 122 5.87 -8.05 12.91
CA ASN A 122 6.44 -9.30 12.46
C ASN A 122 7.66 -9.68 13.32
N GLN A 123 7.89 -10.98 13.46
CA GLN A 123 9.19 -11.47 13.91
C GLN A 123 9.51 -12.75 13.14
N ALA A 124 10.35 -12.64 12.12
CA ALA A 124 10.72 -13.73 11.23
C ALA A 124 9.53 -14.60 10.78
N GLY A 125 8.49 -13.96 10.24
CA GLY A 125 7.26 -14.58 9.72
C GLY A 125 6.15 -14.79 10.75
N VAL A 126 6.37 -14.44 12.02
CA VAL A 126 5.38 -14.59 13.09
C VAL A 126 4.73 -13.25 13.44
N PHE A 127 3.49 -13.06 13.00
CA PHE A 127 2.75 -11.81 13.22
C PHE A 127 1.96 -11.77 14.53
N SER A 128 2.04 -10.63 15.21
CA SER A 128 1.27 -10.30 16.41
C SER A 128 0.61 -8.92 16.30
N GLU A 129 -0.66 -8.80 16.67
CA GLU A 129 -1.35 -7.50 16.64
C GLU A 129 -0.72 -6.53 17.66
N VAL A 130 -0.36 -5.34 17.20
CA VAL A 130 0.14 -4.26 18.06
C VAL A 130 -1.05 -3.60 18.77
N SER A 131 -1.11 -3.73 20.08
CA SER A 131 -2.21 -3.17 20.88
C SER A 131 -2.02 -1.69 21.19
N GLY A 132 -3.11 -0.93 21.29
CA GLY A 132 -3.07 0.46 21.77
C GLY A 132 -2.62 1.47 20.73
N THR A 133 -2.64 1.11 19.45
CA THR A 133 -2.39 2.03 18.33
C THR A 133 -3.44 3.14 18.25
N PRO A 134 -3.09 4.35 17.79
CA PRO A 134 -4.01 5.50 17.74
C PRO A 134 -4.95 5.50 16.52
N PHE A 135 -4.91 4.46 15.69
CA PHE A 135 -5.62 4.44 14.40
C PHE A 135 -7.13 4.30 14.60
N GLU A 136 -7.87 5.08 13.84
CA GLU A 136 -9.32 4.96 13.76
C GLU A 136 -9.72 3.99 12.64
N GLY A 137 -10.83 3.29 12.81
CA GLY A 137 -11.45 2.53 11.73
C GLY A 137 -11.80 3.42 10.55
N VAL A 138 -11.54 2.95 9.33
CA VAL A 138 -11.74 3.74 8.10
C VAL A 138 -12.63 3.04 7.09
N LYS A 139 -13.67 3.72 6.61
CA LYS A 139 -14.62 3.20 5.61
C LYS A 139 -14.20 3.61 4.20
N PRO A 140 -14.16 2.61 3.29
CA PRO A 140 -12.96 2.25 2.55
C PRO A 140 -11.89 3.34 2.55
N GLY A 141 -10.79 3.07 3.25
CA GLY A 141 -9.68 3.99 3.38
C GLY A 141 -8.55 3.73 2.39
N SER A 142 -7.77 4.77 2.13
CA SER A 142 -6.47 4.66 1.48
C SER A 142 -5.42 5.20 2.44
N PHE A 143 -4.26 4.56 2.49
CA PHE A 143 -3.15 4.96 3.35
C PHE A 143 -1.82 4.80 2.60
N ALA A 144 -0.80 5.51 3.07
CA ALA A 144 0.58 5.27 2.64
C ALA A 144 1.56 5.62 3.77
N PHE A 145 2.72 5.01 3.67
CA PHE A 145 3.87 5.27 4.51
C PHE A 145 4.83 6.26 3.84
N ALA A 146 5.38 7.19 4.61
CA ALA A 146 6.44 8.10 4.18
C ALA A 146 7.15 8.66 5.43
N ASP A 147 8.46 8.84 5.38
CA ASP A 147 9.22 9.60 6.37
C ASP A 147 8.98 11.10 6.11
N VAL A 148 8.12 11.75 6.90
CA VAL A 148 7.72 13.15 6.66
C VAL A 148 8.51 14.15 7.49
N ASP A 149 9.23 13.73 8.53
CA ASP A 149 10.05 14.61 9.35
C ASP A 149 11.56 14.30 9.29
N ASN A 150 11.95 13.40 8.39
CA ASN A 150 13.33 13.01 8.10
C ASN A 150 14.05 12.39 9.30
N ASP A 151 13.32 11.68 10.18
CA ASP A 151 13.89 10.99 11.33
C ASP A 151 14.27 9.53 11.04
N GLY A 152 13.90 9.01 9.87
CA GLY A 152 14.18 7.66 9.41
C GLY A 152 13.10 6.63 9.75
N ASP A 153 12.05 7.01 10.49
CA ASP A 153 10.87 6.18 10.74
C ASP A 153 9.77 6.48 9.71
N GLN A 154 9.07 5.46 9.23
CA GLN A 154 7.98 5.66 8.27
C GLN A 154 6.70 6.12 8.99
N ASP A 155 6.25 7.35 8.72
CA ASP A 155 4.98 7.89 9.18
C ASP A 155 3.80 7.39 8.33
N LEU A 156 2.59 7.49 8.86
CA LEU A 156 1.39 6.92 8.21
C LEU A 156 0.33 7.97 7.95
N LEU A 157 -0.02 8.19 6.68
CA LEU A 157 -1.21 8.96 6.30
C LEU A 157 -2.38 8.00 6.07
N ILE A 158 -3.54 8.29 6.65
CA ILE A 158 -4.81 7.59 6.39
C ILE A 158 -5.85 8.61 5.90
N THR A 159 -6.52 8.29 4.80
CA THR A 159 -7.66 9.03 4.26
C THR A 159 -8.87 8.11 4.09
N GLY A 160 -10.07 8.66 4.20
CA GLY A 160 -11.31 7.91 4.00
C GLY A 160 -12.47 8.51 4.78
N LEU A 161 -13.45 7.69 5.14
CA LEU A 161 -14.55 8.10 6.02
C LEU A 161 -14.34 7.57 7.42
N ASN A 162 -14.63 8.38 8.43
CA ASN A 162 -14.69 7.94 9.82
C ASN A 162 -16.04 7.27 10.14
N ASP A 163 -16.24 6.87 11.39
CA ASP A 163 -17.49 6.23 11.84
C ASP A 163 -18.75 7.09 11.65
N MET A 164 -18.60 8.41 11.59
CA MET A 164 -19.67 9.38 11.34
C MET A 164 -19.88 9.70 9.86
N ASP A 165 -19.26 8.95 8.94
CA ASP A 165 -19.30 9.16 7.49
C ASP A 165 -18.75 10.54 7.07
N GLN A 166 -17.80 11.08 7.84
CA GLN A 166 -17.11 12.32 7.51
C GLN A 166 -15.76 12.01 6.84
N PRO A 167 -15.45 12.64 5.69
CA PRO A 167 -14.14 12.56 5.08
C PRO A 167 -13.06 13.04 6.05
N PHE A 168 -11.97 12.30 6.18
CA PHE A 168 -10.80 12.69 6.97
C PHE A 168 -9.50 12.40 6.23
N ALA A 169 -8.44 13.08 6.67
CA ALA A 169 -7.06 12.86 6.31
C ALA A 169 -6.24 13.06 7.59
N LYS A 170 -5.68 11.98 8.14
CA LYS A 170 -4.95 11.97 9.41
C LYS A 170 -3.56 11.42 9.19
N LEU A 171 -2.57 12.13 9.71
CA LEU A 171 -1.17 11.74 9.65
C LEU A 171 -0.72 11.35 11.06
N TYR A 172 -0.05 10.22 11.15
CA TYR A 172 0.43 9.65 12.39
C TYR A 172 1.95 9.60 12.32
N SER A 173 2.62 10.30 13.23
CA SER A 173 4.07 10.20 13.33
C SER A 173 4.45 8.86 13.94
N ASN A 174 5.51 8.26 13.44
CA ASN A 174 6.09 7.04 13.97
C ASN A 174 7.34 7.38 14.80
N LEU A 175 7.64 6.54 15.78
CA LEU A 175 8.93 6.56 16.47
C LEU A 175 9.25 5.12 16.88
N ALA A 176 10.08 4.45 16.09
CA ALA A 176 10.42 3.03 16.24
C ALA A 176 9.20 2.14 16.55
N GLY A 177 8.19 2.18 15.68
CA GLY A 177 6.95 1.40 15.77
C GLY A 177 5.86 1.99 16.68
N THR A 178 6.14 3.08 17.38
CA THR A 178 5.17 3.74 18.26
C THR A 178 4.51 4.93 17.57
N PHE A 179 3.27 4.75 17.12
CA PHE A 179 2.53 5.79 16.41
C PHE A 179 1.80 6.78 17.32
N SER A 180 1.78 8.06 16.92
CA SER A 180 0.97 9.11 17.53
C SER A 180 0.30 10.00 16.48
N GLU A 181 -0.96 10.38 16.67
CA GLU A 181 -1.63 11.28 15.71
C GLU A 181 -1.02 12.69 15.77
N MET A 182 -0.62 13.21 14.61
CA MET A 182 -0.16 14.59 14.50
C MET A 182 -1.34 15.56 14.50
N SER A 183 -1.43 16.37 15.56
CA SER A 183 -2.48 17.36 15.71
C SER A 183 -2.20 18.62 14.89
N GLY A 184 -3.24 19.21 14.30
CA GLY A 184 -3.15 20.52 13.65
C GLY A 184 -2.60 20.50 12.23
N THR A 185 -2.56 19.33 11.59
CA THR A 185 -2.26 19.21 10.16
C THR A 185 -3.31 19.98 9.32
N PRO A 186 -2.90 20.66 8.23
CA PRO A 186 -3.81 21.49 7.42
C PRO A 186 -4.70 20.67 6.45
N PHE A 187 -4.64 19.35 6.53
CA PHE A 187 -5.19 18.47 5.50
C PHE A 187 -6.72 18.52 5.47
N ASN A 188 -7.26 18.65 4.27
CA ASN A 188 -8.68 18.39 4.05
C ASN A 188 -8.93 16.90 3.94
N GLY A 189 -9.89 16.41 4.72
CA GLY A 189 -10.40 15.07 4.56
C GLY A 189 -11.02 14.85 3.19
N VAL A 190 -10.82 13.65 2.63
CA VAL A 190 -11.30 13.28 1.30
C VAL A 190 -11.86 11.87 1.25
N ASN A 191 -12.97 11.68 0.54
CA ASN A 191 -13.48 10.37 0.16
C ASN A 191 -14.45 10.43 -1.05
N PRO A 192 -14.29 9.57 -2.07
CA PRO A 192 -13.07 8.83 -2.37
C PRO A 192 -11.93 9.81 -2.63
N GLY A 193 -10.72 9.41 -2.24
CA GLY A 193 -9.53 10.23 -2.37
C GLY A 193 -8.35 9.45 -2.92
N ALA A 194 -7.35 10.19 -3.39
CA ALA A 194 -6.04 9.68 -3.74
C ALA A 194 -5.01 10.74 -3.33
N PHE A 195 -3.82 10.29 -2.98
CA PHE A 195 -2.75 11.17 -2.56
C PHE A 195 -1.38 10.59 -2.93
N ALA A 196 -0.36 11.44 -2.88
CA ALA A 196 1.02 11.07 -3.13
C ALA A 196 1.96 11.96 -2.34
N PHE A 197 3.03 11.35 -1.83
CA PHE A 197 4.17 12.06 -1.26
C PHE A 197 5.25 12.24 -2.34
N ALA A 198 5.85 13.42 -2.41
CA ALA A 198 7.00 13.72 -3.25
C ALA A 198 7.68 15.00 -2.77
N ASP A 199 9.00 15.05 -2.79
CA ASP A 199 9.78 16.29 -2.65
C ASP A 199 9.63 17.12 -3.94
N VAL A 200 8.73 18.12 -3.96
CA VAL A 200 8.38 18.85 -5.20
C VAL A 200 9.24 20.09 -5.42
N ASP A 201 9.88 20.62 -4.38
CA ASP A 201 10.73 21.81 -4.46
C ASP A 201 12.22 21.54 -4.22
N ASN A 202 12.57 20.27 -3.99
CA ASN A 202 13.94 19.76 -3.83
C ASN A 202 14.61 20.31 -2.57
N ASP A 203 13.86 20.44 -1.47
CA ASP A 203 14.38 20.80 -0.15
C ASP A 203 14.71 19.59 0.73
N GLY A 204 14.30 18.39 0.31
CA GLY A 204 14.53 17.12 0.98
C GLY A 204 13.39 16.66 1.88
N ASP A 205 12.33 17.45 2.05
CA ASP A 205 11.13 17.08 2.79
C ASP A 205 10.06 16.53 1.82
N GLN A 206 9.34 15.47 2.21
CA GLN A 206 8.25 14.95 1.35
C GLN A 206 7.00 15.84 1.45
N ASP A 207 6.63 16.51 0.36
CA ASP A 207 5.37 17.23 0.24
C ASP A 207 4.21 16.28 -0.04
N LEU A 208 2.98 16.74 0.20
CA LEU A 208 1.77 15.93 0.07
C LEU A 208 0.78 16.53 -0.91
N LEU A 209 0.45 15.80 -1.98
CA LEU A 209 -0.69 16.12 -2.84
C LEU A 209 -1.88 15.25 -2.44
N ILE A 210 -3.03 15.85 -2.10
CA ILE A 210 -4.31 15.16 -1.87
C ILE A 210 -5.32 15.58 -2.94
N THR A 211 -6.05 14.60 -3.48
CA THR A 211 -7.20 14.79 -4.36
C THR A 211 -8.41 14.02 -3.83
N GLY A 212 -9.61 14.51 -4.09
CA GLY A 212 -10.84 13.79 -3.74
C GLY A 212 -12.03 14.71 -3.50
N GLN A 213 -13.07 14.18 -2.85
CA GLN A 213 -14.24 14.95 -2.45
C GLN A 213 -14.19 15.24 -0.95
N ASN A 214 -14.27 16.52 -0.56
CA ASN A 214 -14.28 16.94 0.84
C ASN A 214 -15.68 16.87 1.47
N ASP A 215 -15.76 17.21 2.76
CA ASP A 215 -16.99 17.27 3.56
C ASP A 215 -18.05 18.25 3.00
N ALA A 216 -17.62 19.32 2.32
CA ALA A 216 -18.47 20.26 1.60
C ALA A 216 -18.92 19.75 0.21
N ASN A 217 -18.66 18.49 -0.13
CA ASN A 217 -18.93 17.85 -1.42
C ASN A 217 -18.17 18.47 -2.61
N GLN A 218 -17.11 19.23 -2.34
CA GLN A 218 -16.27 19.86 -3.37
C GLN A 218 -15.18 18.88 -3.80
N ARG A 219 -14.93 18.82 -5.12
CA ARG A 219 -13.78 18.09 -5.66
C ARG A 219 -12.55 18.98 -5.53
N ILE A 220 -11.58 18.54 -4.75
CA ILE A 220 -10.36 19.28 -4.45
C ILE A 220 -9.13 18.57 -5.01
N ALA A 221 -8.10 19.36 -5.28
CA ALA A 221 -6.72 18.93 -5.48
C ALA A 221 -5.86 19.96 -4.76
N LYS A 222 -5.16 19.54 -3.71
CA LYS A 222 -4.40 20.42 -2.82
C LYS A 222 -3.00 19.84 -2.62
N LEU A 223 -2.00 20.67 -2.85
CA LEU A 223 -0.62 20.41 -2.51
C LEU A 223 -0.35 21.07 -1.16
N TYR A 224 0.26 20.34 -0.25
CA TYR A 224 0.73 20.84 1.02
C TYR A 224 2.25 20.71 1.03
N SER A 225 2.94 21.85 1.09
CA SER A 225 4.39 21.87 1.29
C SER A 225 4.75 21.47 2.71
N ASN A 226 5.82 20.70 2.86
CA ASN A 226 6.33 20.23 4.13
C ASN A 226 7.63 20.97 4.48
N GLN A 227 7.84 21.25 5.76
CA GLN A 227 9.15 21.65 6.26
C GLN A 227 9.43 20.92 7.57
N ALA A 228 10.27 19.88 7.51
CA ALA A 228 10.64 19.03 8.64
C ALA A 228 9.42 18.59 9.48
N GLY A 229 8.41 18.00 8.83
CA GLY A 229 7.17 17.51 9.45
C GLY A 229 6.07 18.57 9.63
N VAL A 230 6.33 19.84 9.30
CA VAL A 230 5.34 20.92 9.41
C VAL A 230 4.73 21.25 8.04
N PHE A 231 3.47 20.87 7.86
CA PHE A 231 2.75 21.07 6.60
C PHE A 231 2.03 22.43 6.51
N SER A 232 2.02 23.01 5.31
CA SER A 232 1.24 24.20 4.94
C SER A 232 0.72 24.10 3.50
N GLU A 233 -0.42 24.72 3.17
CA GLU A 233 -0.99 24.75 1.80
C GLU A 233 -0.36 25.85 0.94
#